data_AF-A0A966IXD1-F1
#
_entry.id   AF-A0A966IXD1-F1
#
_cell.length_a   1.000
_cell.length_b   1.000
_cell.length_c   1.000
_cell.angle_alpha   90.00
_cell.angle_beta   90.00
_cell.angle_gamma   90.00
#
_symmetry.space_group_name_H-M   'P 1'
#
loop_
_entity.id
_entity.type
_entity.pdbx_description
1 polymer ?
#
loop_
_entity_poly.entity_id
_entity_poly.type
_entity_poly.pdbx_seq_one_letter_code
_entity_poly.pdbx_strand_id
1 'polypeptide(L)' 'MTLWRAPFRGHTPLHSIITIPGSKSVTNRALILASLAETPSILRKPLRSRDTELMAQGLRS' A
#
# COMPACT_ATOMS: atom_id res chain seq x y z
N MET A 1 23.17 -10.13 2.11
CA MET A 1 21.74 -10.41 1.90
C MET A 1 21.61 -11.83 1.38
N THR A 2 20.83 -12.68 2.02
CA THR A 2 20.54 -14.04 1.54
C THR A 2 19.40 -13.99 0.51
N LEU A 3 19.46 -14.81 -0.53
CA LEU A 3 18.37 -14.90 -1.50
C LEU A 3 17.09 -15.45 -0.83
N TRP A 4 15.94 -14.87 -1.17
CA TRP A 4 14.64 -15.43 -0.80
C TRP A 4 14.27 -16.54 -1.79
N ARG A 5 14.03 -17.76 -1.28
CA ARG A 5 13.65 -18.91 -2.10
C ARG A 5 12.16 -18.88 -2.42
N ALA A 6 11.82 -18.72 -3.69
CA ALA A 6 10.43 -18.79 -4.14
C ALA A 6 9.90 -20.23 -4.03
N PRO A 7 8.69 -20.45 -3.47
CA PRO A 7 8.10 -21.78 -3.36
C PRO A 7 7.69 -22.33 -4.73
N PHE A 8 8.02 -23.60 -5.00
CA PHE A 8 7.58 -24.34 -6.18
C PHE A 8 6.30 -25.13 -5.85
N ARG A 9 5.19 -24.80 -6.52
CA ARG A 9 3.89 -25.46 -6.27
C ARG A 9 3.77 -26.90 -6.80
N GLY A 10 4.75 -27.38 -7.57
CA GLY A 10 4.64 -28.67 -8.27
C GLY A 10 3.59 -28.66 -9.37
N HIS A 11 3.03 -29.83 -9.67
CA HIS A 11 2.02 -29.99 -10.74
C HIS A 11 0.61 -29.61 -10.32
N THR A 12 0.33 -29.50 -9.02
CA THR A 12 -1.01 -29.21 -8.50
C THR A 12 -1.37 -27.73 -8.69
N PRO A 13 -2.54 -27.40 -9.27
CA PRO A 13 -2.99 -26.02 -9.40
C PRO A 13 -3.14 -25.34 -8.04
N LEU A 14 -2.83 -24.04 -7.98
CA LEU A 14 -3.14 -23.23 -6.81
C LEU A 14 -4.62 -22.84 -6.86
N HIS A 15 -5.37 -23.19 -5.81
CA HIS A 15 -6.75 -22.75 -5.62
C HIS A 15 -6.84 -21.97 -4.31
N SER A 16 -6.81 -20.65 -4.40
CA SER A 16 -6.81 -19.77 -3.23
C SER A 16 -7.52 -18.45 -3.51
N ILE A 17 -8.20 -17.92 -2.51
CA ILE A 17 -8.73 -16.56 -2.50
C ILE A 17 -7.84 -15.74 -1.57
N ILE A 18 -7.29 -14.63 -2.08
CA ILE A 18 -6.38 -13.78 -1.32
C ILE A 18 -6.90 -12.35 -1.36
N THR A 19 -6.92 -11.69 -0.20
CA THR A 19 -7.19 -10.26 -0.11
C THR A 19 -5.89 -9.50 -0.31
N ILE A 20 -5.84 -8.67 -1.34
CA ILE A 20 -4.73 -7.75 -1.58
C ILE A 20 -4.94 -6.48 -0.76
N PRO A 21 -3.89 -5.92 -0.12
CA PRO A 21 -4.01 -4.67 0.62
C PRO A 21 -4.36 -3.49 -0.30
N GLY A 22 -4.62 -2.33 0.30
CA GLY A 22 -5.05 -1.13 -0.43
C GLY A 22 -4.12 -0.72 -1.57
N SER A 23 -4.65 0.03 -2.53
CA SER A 23 -3.85 0.53 -3.65
C SER A 23 -2.88 1.62 -3.19
N LYS A 24 -1.60 1.45 -3.54
CA LYS A 24 -0.56 2.46 -3.31
C LYS A 24 -0.94 3.78 -3.97
N SER A 25 -1.22 3.76 -5.28
CA SER A 25 -1.48 4.97 -6.06
C SER A 25 -2.73 5.69 -5.57
N VAL A 26 -3.78 4.96 -5.17
CA VAL A 26 -4.98 5.56 -4.57
C VAL A 26 -4.65 6.19 -3.22
N THR A 27 -3.90 5.48 -2.36
CA THR A 27 -3.51 6.01 -1.05
C THR A 27 -2.68 7.29 -1.20
N ASN A 28 -1.69 7.32 -2.09
CA ASN A 28 -0.86 8.51 -2.31
C ASN A 28 -1.66 9.68 -2.90
N ARG A 29 -2.56 9.44 -3.86
CA ARG A 29 -3.43 10.50 -4.37
C ARG A 29 -4.36 11.04 -3.29
N ALA A 30 -4.94 10.17 -2.47
CA ALA A 30 -5.78 10.58 -1.35
C ALA A 30 -5.00 11.39 -0.31
N LEU A 31 -3.74 11.05 -0.03
CA LEU A 31 -2.87 11.82 0.85
C LEU A 31 -2.63 13.24 0.31
N ILE A 32 -2.36 13.38 -0.99
CA ILE A 32 -2.18 14.70 -1.64
C ILE A 32 -3.47 15.53 -1.56
N LEU A 33 -4.61 14.93 -1.87
CA LEU A 33 -5.90 15.63 -1.77
C LEU A 33 -6.19 16.06 -0.33
N ALA A 34 -5.90 15.19 0.64
CA ALA A 34 -6.08 15.51 2.06
C ALA A 34 -5.16 16.64 2.54
N SER A 35 -3.93 16.75 2.03
CA SER A 35 -3.02 17.86 2.40
C SER A 35 -3.44 19.20 1.81
N LEU A 36 -4.23 19.19 0.74
CA LEU A 36 -4.74 20.41 0.10
C LEU A 36 -6.10 20.84 0.66
N ALA A 37 -6.78 19.99 1.43
CA ALA A 37 -8.08 20.29 1.98
C ALA A 37 -7.99 21.34 3.10
N GLU A 38 -8.95 22.27 3.13
CA GLU A 38 -9.07 23.28 4.19
C GLU A 38 -9.55 22.68 5.53
N THR A 39 -10.06 21.45 5.50
CA THR A 39 -10.57 20.75 6.69
C THR A 39 -9.93 19.37 6.86
N PRO A 40 -9.88 18.83 8.09
CA PRO A 40 -9.30 17.50 8.33
C PRO A 40 -9.97 16.39 7.51
N SER A 41 -9.15 15.54 6.90
CA SER A 41 -9.60 14.39 6.11
C SER A 41 -9.29 13.06 6.79
N ILE A 42 -10.20 12.08 6.69
CA ILE A 42 -10.01 10.71 7.21
C ILE A 42 -9.89 9.73 6.06
N LEU A 43 -8.70 9.13 5.88
CA LEU A 43 -8.48 8.05 4.92
C LEU A 43 -8.79 6.70 5.57
N ARG A 44 -9.79 5.98 5.06
CA ARG A 44 -10.17 4.66 5.56
C ARG A 44 -9.41 3.56 4.83
N LYS A 45 -8.82 2.63 5.59
CA LYS A 45 -8.03 1.49 5.07
C LYS A 45 -6.91 1.91 4.08
N PRO A 46 -6.08 2.93 4.39
CA PRO A 46 -4.96 3.27 3.54
C PRO A 46 -3.96 2.11 3.47
N LEU A 47 -3.25 1.98 2.35
CA LEU A 47 -2.11 1.07 2.29
C LEU A 47 -1.01 1.59 3.22
N ARG A 48 -0.52 0.74 4.11
CA ARG A 48 0.73 0.99 4.85
C ARG A 48 1.87 0.26 4.16
N SER A 49 2.68 1.00 3.42
CA SER A 49 3.88 0.50 2.78
C SER A 49 4.96 1.59 2.83
N ARG A 50 6.20 1.23 2.51
CA ARG A 50 7.30 2.20 2.46
C ARG A 50 6.97 3.41 1.60
N ASP A 51 6.37 3.20 0.42
CA ASP A 51 6.03 4.29 -0.51
C ASP A 51 4.96 5.25 0.07
N THR A 52 3.95 4.73 0.76
CA THR A 52 2.88 5.58 1.33
C THR A 52 3.32 6.28 2.61
N GLU A 53 4.21 5.65 3.38
CA GLU A 53 4.83 6.27 4.55
C GLU A 53 5.78 7.39 4.14
N LEU A 54 6.59 7.20 3.09
CA LEU A 54 7.44 8.26 2.53
C LEU A 54 6.62 9.44 2.00
N MET A 55 5.51 9.19 1.30
CA MET A 55 4.59 10.26 0.88
C MET A 55 4.05 11.03 2.09
N ALA A 56 3.53 10.33 3.10
CA ALA A 56 3.00 10.97 4.29
C ALA A 56 4.07 11.75 5.07
N GLN A 57 5.32 11.28 5.08
CA GLN A 57 6.44 12.01 5.67
C GLN A 57 6.78 13.28 4.88
N GLY A 58 6.85 13.19 3.54
CA GLY A 58 7.12 14.35 2.69
C GLY A 58 6.05 15.43 2.73
N LEU A 59 4.79 15.08 3.03
CA LEU A 59 3.73 16.07 3.24
C LEU A 59 3.77 16.75 4.61
N ARG A 60 4.61 16.30 5.54
CA ARG A 60 4.78 16.88 6.89
C ARG A 60 5.98 17.81 7.02
N SER A 61 6.85 17.87 6.00
CA SER A 61 8.03 18.75 5.93
C SER A 61 7.70 20.04 5.19
#